data_AF-A0A534M6Y7-F1
#
_entry.id   AF-A0A534M6Y7-F1
#
_cell.length_a   1.000
_cell.length_b   1.000
_cell.length_c   1.000
_cell.angle_alpha   90.00
_cell.angle_beta   90.00
_cell.angle_gamma   90.00
#
_symmetry.space_group_name_H-M   'P 1'
#
loop_
_entity.id
_entity.type
_entity.pdbx_description
1 polymer ?
#
loop_
_entity_poly.entity_id
_entity_poly.type
_entity_poly.pdbx_seq_one_letter_code
_entity_poly.pdbx_strand_id
1 'polypeptide(L)'
;MHELVHVRQFSEGKQLFPEGFNYPDAPTEIEAYKVCIAEGRRLGMTDRELFKYLKVEWMDAGELRRLARNVGVRAPPKPRARRKR
;
A
#
# COMPACT_ATOMS: atom_id res chain seq x y z
N MET A 1 -5.58 10.61 -5.72
CA MET A 1 -5.15 11.01 -4.35
C MET A 1 -3.68 10.67 -4.13
N HIS A 2 -3.24 9.44 -4.42
CA HIS A 2 -1.87 8.97 -4.21
C HIS A 2 -0.83 9.86 -4.89
N GLU A 3 -0.99 10.08 -6.19
CA GLU A 3 -0.08 10.87 -7.03
C GLU A 3 -0.10 12.35 -6.65
N LEU A 4 -1.23 12.86 -6.14
CA LEU A 4 -1.30 14.24 -5.65
C LEU A 4 -0.49 14.42 -4.36
N VAL A 5 -0.43 13.38 -3.52
CA VAL A 5 0.49 13.38 -2.37
C VAL A 5 1.94 13.39 -2.85
N HIS A 6 2.27 12.62 -3.89
CA HIS A 6 3.62 12.67 -4.49
C HIS A 6 3.97 14.03 -5.08
N VAL A 7 3.03 14.71 -5.76
CA VAL A 7 3.24 16.09 -6.24
C VAL A 7 3.54 17.03 -5.07
N ARG A 8 2.75 16.97 -4.00
CA ARG A 8 2.98 17.76 -2.78
C ARG A 8 4.34 17.43 -2.14
N GLN A 9 4.67 16.16 -1.97
CA GLN A 9 5.94 15.70 -1.40
C GLN A 9 7.13 16.20 -2.22
N PHE A 10 7.01 16.17 -3.56
CA PHE A 10 8.01 16.72 -4.46
C PHE A 10 8.17 18.24 -4.28
N SER A 11 7.07 18.98 -4.17
CA SER A 11 7.11 20.42 -3.87
C SER A 11 7.70 20.73 -2.48
N GLU A 12 7.60 19.81 -1.52
CA GLU A 12 8.25 19.88 -0.19
C GLU A 12 9.75 19.50 -0.22
N GLY A 13 10.30 19.12 -1.38
CA GLY A 13 11.70 18.72 -1.52
C GLY A 13 12.01 17.29 -1.06
N LYS A 14 11.00 16.44 -0.86
CA LYS A 14 11.20 15.03 -0.49
C LYS A 14 11.72 14.22 -1.68
N GLN A 15 12.63 13.29 -1.41
CA GLN A 15 13.06 12.30 -2.39
C GLN A 15 11.97 11.23 -2.54
N LEU A 16 11.27 11.21 -3.67
CA LEU A 16 10.18 10.26 -3.92
C LEU A 16 10.66 8.81 -4.03
N PHE A 17 11.86 8.62 -4.57
CA PHE A 17 12.50 7.32 -4.78
C PHE A 17 13.82 7.26 -4.00
N PRO A 18 13.77 7.15 -2.67
CA PRO A 18 14.99 7.06 -1.87
C PRO A 18 15.67 5.71 -2.10
N GLU A 19 17.00 5.75 -2.23
CA GLU A 19 17.81 4.53 -2.29
C GLU A 19 17.71 3.76 -0.96
N GLY A 20 17.84 2.42 -1.04
CA GLY A 20 17.83 1.56 0.14
C GLY A 20 16.46 1.20 0.71
N PHE A 21 15.36 1.68 0.10
CA PHE A 21 14.00 1.28 0.47
C PHE A 21 13.36 0.40 -0.61
N ASN A 22 12.72 -0.69 -0.18
CA ASN A 22 11.78 -1.41 -1.02
C ASN A 22 10.47 -0.64 -1.10
N TYR A 23 9.73 -0.74 -2.21
CA TYR A 23 8.47 -0.03 -2.45
C TYR A 23 7.48 -0.05 -1.27
N PRO A 24 7.18 -1.20 -0.60
CA PRO A 24 6.25 -1.24 0.52
C PRO A 24 6.72 -0.45 1.77
N ASP A 25 8.02 -0.20 1.87
CA ASP A 25 8.70 0.33 3.04
C ASP A 25 9.13 1.81 2.84
N ALA A 26 9.01 2.34 1.62
CA ALA A 26 9.36 3.73 1.31
C ALA A 26 8.44 4.71 2.09
N PRO A 27 8.99 5.65 2.89
CA PRO A 27 8.18 6.57 3.70
C PRO A 27 7.21 7.42 2.88
N THR A 28 7.62 7.83 1.68
CA THR A 28 6.82 8.62 0.74
C THR A 28 5.62 7.83 0.22
N GLU A 29 5.80 6.56 -0.13
CA GLU A 29 4.72 5.63 -0.52
C GLU A 29 3.76 5.37 0.64
N ILE A 30 4.28 5.12 1.85
CA ILE A 30 3.45 4.89 3.03
C ILE A 30 2.56 6.11 3.33
N GLU A 31 3.12 7.33 3.27
CA GLU A 31 2.34 8.56 3.43
C GLU A 31 1.26 8.68 2.33
N ALA A 32 1.62 8.49 1.07
CA ALA A 32 0.70 8.60 -0.06
C ALA A 32 -0.45 7.59 0.02
N TYR A 33 -0.16 6.32 0.32
CA TYR A 33 -1.20 5.32 0.52
C TYR A 33 -2.06 5.59 1.74
N LYS A 34 -1.52 6.07 2.87
CA LYS A 34 -2.34 6.39 4.05
C LYS A 34 -3.44 7.41 3.72
N VAL A 35 -3.12 8.42 2.92
CA VAL A 35 -4.12 9.39 2.43
C VAL A 35 -5.16 8.71 1.54
N CYS A 36 -4.75 7.87 0.59
CA CYS A 36 -5.68 7.11 -0.24
C CYS A 36 -6.60 6.19 0.56
N ILE A 37 -6.06 5.48 1.55
CA ILE A 37 -6.81 4.57 2.41
C ILE A 37 -7.83 5.33 3.24
N ALA A 38 -7.46 6.50 3.78
CA ALA A 38 -8.40 7.36 4.50
C ALA A 38 -9.56 7.80 3.61
N GLU A 39 -9.27 8.24 2.38
CA GLU A 39 -10.31 8.62 1.42
C GLU A 39 -11.16 7.44 0.97
N GLY A 40 -10.56 6.28 0.69
CA GLY A 40 -11.30 5.07 0.35
C GLY A 40 -12.27 4.66 1.45
N ARG A 41 -11.85 4.73 2.73
CA ARG A 41 -12.74 4.51 3.88
C ARG A 41 -13.87 5.55 3.94
N ARG A 42 -13.58 6.82 3.70
CA ARG A 42 -14.59 7.89 3.63
C ARG A 42 -15.62 7.65 2.53
N LEU A 43 -15.21 7.04 1.43
CA LEU A 43 -16.07 6.63 0.32
C LEU A 43 -16.81 5.29 0.56
N GLY A 44 -16.60 4.63 1.70
CA GLY A 44 -17.29 3.40 2.08
C GLY A 44 -16.58 2.10 1.66
N MET A 45 -15.32 2.14 1.22
CA MET A 45 -14.57 0.95 0.86
C MET A 45 -14.22 0.11 2.09
N THR A 46 -14.35 -1.20 1.94
CA THR A 46 -13.95 -2.20 2.95
C THR A 46 -12.45 -2.47 2.91
N ASP A 47 -11.89 -2.98 4.02
CA ASP A 47 -10.48 -3.43 4.06
C ASP A 47 -10.15 -4.49 3.00
N ARG A 48 -11.12 -5.28 2.54
CA ARG A 48 -10.94 -6.25 1.45
C ARG A 48 -10.74 -5.56 0.09
N GLU A 49 -11.50 -4.49 -0.17
CA GLU A 49 -11.38 -3.70 -1.41
C GLU A 49 -10.11 -2.87 -1.38
N LEU A 50 -9.81 -2.25 -0.24
CA LEU A 50 -8.56 -1.52 -0.02
C LEU A 50 -7.34 -2.44 -0.19
N PHE A 51 -7.38 -3.66 0.34
CA PHE A 51 -6.29 -4.62 0.16
C PHE A 51 -6.07 -4.99 -1.31
N LYS A 52 -7.14 -5.09 -2.12
CA LYS A 52 -7.01 -5.31 -3.56
C LYS A 52 -6.44 -4.08 -4.26
N TYR A 53 -6.85 -2.89 -3.85
CA TYR A 53 -6.36 -1.62 -4.40
C TYR A 53 -4.85 -1.42 -4.20
N LEU A 54 -4.29 -1.85 -3.06
CA LEU A 54 -2.86 -1.75 -2.76
C LEU A 54 -1.96 -2.59 -3.70
N LYS A 55 -2.52 -3.46 -4.54
CA LYS A 55 -1.75 -4.34 -5.41
C LYS A 55 -1.35 -3.62 -6.69
N VAL A 56 -0.04 -3.45 -6.89
CA VAL A 56 0.54 -3.13 -8.20
C VAL A 56 1.18 -4.37 -8.83
N GLU A 57 1.36 -4.34 -10.15
CA GLU A 57 1.68 -5.53 -10.97
C GLU A 57 2.97 -6.24 -10.53
N TRP A 58 4.02 -5.45 -10.24
CA TRP A 58 5.35 -5.96 -9.90
C TRP A 58 5.51 -6.43 -8.46
N MET A 59 4.57 -6.13 -7.55
CA MET A 59 4.69 -6.59 -6.16
C MET A 59 4.49 -8.10 -6.06
N ASP A 60 5.08 -8.77 -5.10
CA ASP A 60 4.67 -10.12 -4.70
C ASP A 60 3.56 -10.11 -3.62
N ALA A 61 3.06 -11.29 -3.24
CA ALA A 61 2.02 -11.40 -2.21
C ALA A 61 2.51 -11.05 -0.79
N GLY A 62 3.80 -11.20 -0.52
CA GLY A 62 4.46 -10.80 0.72
C GLY A 62 4.61 -9.28 0.83
N GLU A 63 5.06 -8.64 -0.25
CA GLU A 63 5.16 -7.18 -0.40
C GLU A 63 3.80 -6.52 -0.26
N LEU A 64 2.77 -7.01 -0.95
CA LEU A 64 1.40 -6.49 -0.81
C LEU A 64 0.94 -6.53 0.66
N ARG A 65 1.19 -7.66 1.35
CA ARG A 65 0.83 -7.81 2.76
C ARG A 65 1.67 -6.93 3.67
N ARG A 66 2.90 -6.59 3.28
CA ARG A 66 3.79 -5.67 4.02
C ARG A 66 3.27 -4.25 3.90
N LEU A 67 2.99 -3.79 2.68
CA LEU A 67 2.37 -2.49 2.42
C LEU A 67 1.05 -2.35 3.19
N ALA A 68 0.16 -3.34 3.11
CA ALA A 68 -1.10 -3.35 3.83
C ALA A 68 -0.92 -3.15 5.35
N ARG A 69 0.09 -3.77 5.97
CA ARG A 69 0.40 -3.53 7.39
C ARG A 69 0.87 -2.11 7.64
N ASN A 70 1.78 -1.59 6.81
CA ASN A 70 2.36 -0.24 6.96
C ASN A 70 1.31 0.88 6.85
N VAL A 71 0.22 0.63 6.11
CA VAL A 71 -0.86 1.60 5.86
C VAL A 71 -2.15 1.28 6.63
N GLY A 72 -2.14 0.26 7.51
CA GLY A 72 -3.24 -0.06 8.41
C GLY A 72 -4.46 -0.71 7.73
N VAL A 73 -4.26 -1.51 6.69
CA VAL A 73 -5.29 -2.29 6.00
C VAL A 73 -5.20 -3.77 6.39
N ARG A 74 -6.32 -4.36 6.84
CA ARG A 74 -6.37 -5.77 7.23
C ARG A 74 -6.34 -6.68 6.00
N ALA A 75 -5.23 -7.39 5.82
CA ALA A 75 -5.12 -8.39 4.77
C ALA A 75 -6.04 -9.61 5.03
N PRO A 76 -6.64 -10.19 3.98
CA PRO A 76 -7.38 -11.45 4.11
C PRO A 76 -6.44 -12.59 4.54
N PRO A 77 -6.95 -13.64 5.21
CA PRO A 77 -6.14 -14.78 5.63
C PRO A 77 -5.37 -15.39 4.44
N LYS A 78 -4.17 -15.92 4.69
CA LYS A 78 -3.40 -16.62 3.66
C LYS A 78 -4.21 -17.85 3.20
N PRO A 79 -4.28 -18.14 1.88
CA PRO A 79 -4.87 -19.38 1.41
C PRO A 79 -4.17 -20.56 2.09
N ARG A 80 -4.94 -21.50 2.65
CA ARG A 80 -4.36 -22.74 3.20
C ARG A 80 -3.71 -23.50 2.04
N ALA A 81 -2.44 -23.87 2.19
CA ALA A 81 -1.80 -24.75 1.22
C ALA A 81 -2.65 -26.02 1.11
N ARG A 82 -3.10 -26.36 -0.10
CA ARG A 82 -3.75 -27.64 -0.35
C ARG A 82 -2.72 -28.72 -0.02
N ARG A 83 -2.93 -29.47 1.06
CA ARG A 83 -2.19 -30.72 1.33
C ARG A 83 -2.44 -31.61 0.11
N LYS A 84 -1.41 -31.81 -0.71
CA LYS A 84 -1.42 -32.86 -1.73
C LYS A 84 -1.54 -34.18 -0.95
N ARG A 85 -2.63 -34.90 -1.16
CA ARG A 85 -2.74 -36.32 -0.80
C ARG A 85 -1.98 -37.14 -1.82
#